data_AF-A0A4U3ES65-F1
#
_entry.id   AF-A0A4U3ES65-F1
#
_cell.length_a   1.000
_cell.length_b   1.000
_cell.length_c   1.000
_cell.angle_alpha   90.00
_cell.angle_beta   90.00
_cell.angle_gamma   90.00
#
_symmetry.space_group_name_H-M   'P 1'
#
loop_
_entity.id
_entity.type
_entity.pdbx_description
1 polymer ?
#
loop_
_entity_poly.entity_id
_entity_poly.type
_entity_poly.pdbx_seq_one_letter_code
_entity_poly.pdbx_strand_id
1 'polypeptide(L)'
;MGFSLTEISIMLPLSKDKQKDILLHQRGLLEQRKQKLTTVIEQLDHYIEGTDIQKLNIFDDSSTFSIENQYDTEAKLVHGDTEKYQEFQANLEHLSDSDKKEAYTQFSADVEHIFHRIAQHQQLSPSSNEVQDLIGQWSRVLGRFMVCDEAILLCIAETYVTDERFVRYFDQFGEEGYLDFLHRSIVYFVKEYKKLSES
;
A
#
# COMPACT_ATOMS: atom_id res chain seq x y z
N MET A 1 -8.45 -6.80 -23.78
CA MET A 1 -9.13 -7.52 -24.86
C MET A 1 -10.38 -8.20 -24.29
N GLY A 2 -11.54 -7.94 -24.88
CA GLY A 2 -12.80 -8.60 -24.54
C GLY A 2 -12.90 -9.97 -25.20
N PHE A 3 -13.41 -10.94 -24.45
CA PHE A 3 -13.54 -12.37 -24.74
C PHE A 3 -12.26 -13.08 -25.19
N SER A 4 -11.79 -14.01 -24.36
CA SER A 4 -10.86 -15.04 -24.79
C SER A 4 -11.54 -16.02 -25.75
N LEU A 5 -10.77 -16.62 -26.66
CA LEU A 5 -11.26 -17.65 -27.58
C LEU A 5 -11.89 -18.84 -26.83
N THR A 6 -11.42 -19.11 -25.61
CA THR A 6 -11.97 -20.08 -24.67
C THR A 6 -13.39 -19.73 -24.20
N GLU A 7 -13.65 -18.48 -23.82
CA GLU A 7 -15.00 -18.04 -23.40
C GLU A 7 -15.98 -18.07 -24.57
N ILE A 8 -15.53 -17.73 -25.78
CA ILE A 8 -16.33 -17.81 -27.00
C ILE A 8 -16.68 -19.27 -27.31
N SER A 9 -15.71 -20.19 -27.17
CA SER A 9 -15.92 -21.62 -27.41
C SER A 9 -16.94 -22.24 -26.46
N ILE A 10 -16.99 -21.78 -25.20
CA ILE A 10 -17.96 -22.25 -24.19
C ILE A 10 -19.37 -21.68 -24.44
N MET A 11 -19.45 -20.50 -25.07
CA MET A 11 -20.70 -19.81 -25.33
C MET A 11 -21.43 -20.32 -26.59
N LEU A 12 -20.69 -20.75 -27.62
CA LEU A 12 -21.23 -21.26 -28.88
C LEU A 12 -22.28 -22.40 -28.76
N PRO A 13 -22.13 -23.40 -27.87
CA PRO A 13 -23.12 -24.47 -27.71
C PRO A 13 -24.34 -24.11 -26.84
N LEU A 14 -24.41 -22.91 -26.25
CA LEU A 14 -25.51 -22.50 -25.37
C LEU A 14 -26.78 -22.09 -26.15
N SER A 15 -27.93 -22.10 -25.47
CA SER A 15 -29.18 -21.56 -26.04
C SER A 15 -29.07 -20.04 -26.27
N LYS A 16 -29.82 -19.53 -27.27
CA LYS A 16 -29.81 -18.10 -27.64
C LYS A 16 -30.09 -17.17 -26.45
N ASP A 17 -30.97 -17.56 -25.52
CA ASP A 17 -31.28 -16.76 -24.34
C ASP A 17 -30.10 -16.68 -23.37
N LYS A 18 -29.41 -17.81 -23.12
CA LYS A 18 -28.20 -17.83 -22.28
C LYS A 18 -27.04 -17.06 -22.92
N GLN A 19 -26.91 -17.12 -24.24
CA GLN A 19 -25.94 -16.31 -24.99
C GLN A 19 -26.21 -14.81 -24.82
N LYS A 20 -27.49 -14.41 -24.88
CA LYS A 20 -27.91 -13.02 -24.70
C LYS A 20 -27.57 -12.50 -23.30
N ASP A 21 -27.82 -13.29 -22.25
CA ASP A 21 -27.52 -12.90 -20.86
C ASP A 21 -26.01 -12.69 -20.63
N ILE A 22 -25.18 -13.58 -21.18
CA ILE A 22 -23.71 -13.47 -21.11
C ILE A 22 -23.23 -12.20 -21.82
N LEU A 23 -23.77 -11.92 -23.02
CA LEU A 23 -23.42 -10.72 -23.78
C LEU A 23 -23.87 -9.43 -23.07
N LEU A 24 -25.04 -9.43 -22.43
CA LEU A 24 -25.52 -8.29 -21.65
C LEU A 24 -24.62 -8.01 -20.44
N HIS A 25 -24.23 -9.06 -19.71
CA HIS A 25 -23.29 -8.93 -18.61
C HIS A 25 -21.93 -8.38 -19.07
N GLN A 26 -21.41 -8.90 -20.18
CA GLN A 26 -20.13 -8.45 -20.75
C GLN A 26 -20.20 -7.02 -21.29
N ARG A 27 -21.34 -6.62 -21.87
CA ARG A 27 -21.60 -5.22 -22.23
C ARG A 27 -21.52 -4.32 -21.00
N GLY A 28 -22.13 -4.72 -19.88
CA GLY A 28 -22.05 -3.97 -18.62
C GLY A 28 -20.62 -3.82 -18.10
N LEU A 29 -19.82 -4.89 -18.15
CA LEU A 29 -18.39 -4.84 -17.78
C LEU A 29 -17.59 -3.89 -18.69
N LEU A 30 -17.88 -3.88 -20.00
CA LEU A 30 -17.24 -2.98 -20.95
C LEU A 30 -17.64 -1.51 -20.70
N GLU A 31 -18.90 -1.25 -20.35
CA GLU A 31 -19.37 0.09 -19.97
C GLU A 31 -18.67 0.59 -18.70
N GLN A 32 -18.52 -0.27 -17.69
CA GLN A 32 -17.76 0.06 -16.48
C GLN A 32 -16.29 0.38 -16.81
N ARG A 33 -15.63 -0.44 -17.64
CA ARG A 33 -14.25 -0.18 -18.09
C ARG A 33 -14.12 1.14 -18.85
N LYS A 34 -15.08 1.45 -19.72
CA LYS A 34 -15.12 2.73 -20.44
C LYS A 34 -15.21 3.89 -19.45
N GLN A 35 -16.11 3.82 -18.46
CA GLN A 35 -16.25 4.86 -17.46
C GLN A 35 -14.95 5.08 -16.68
N LYS A 36 -14.29 3.99 -16.27
CA LYS A 36 -12.97 4.06 -15.61
C LYS A 36 -11.93 4.77 -16.46
N LEU A 37 -11.80 4.40 -17.73
CA LEU A 37 -10.86 5.04 -18.65
C LEU A 37 -11.14 6.54 -18.81
N THR A 38 -12.41 6.93 -18.88
CA THR A 38 -12.79 8.35 -18.91
C THR A 38 -12.33 9.08 -17.65
N THR A 39 -12.58 8.53 -16.47
CA THR A 39 -12.16 9.14 -15.20
C THR A 39 -10.64 9.27 -15.08
N VAL A 40 -9.88 8.26 -15.55
CA VAL A 40 -8.41 8.34 -15.60
C VAL A 40 -7.95 9.47 -16.51
N ILE A 41 -8.56 9.64 -17.68
CA ILE A 41 -8.23 10.72 -18.61
C ILE A 41 -8.51 12.08 -17.97
N GLU A 42 -9.68 12.26 -17.36
CA GLU A 42 -10.06 13.52 -16.68
C GLU A 42 -9.07 13.90 -15.56
N GLN A 43 -8.61 12.91 -14.79
CA GLN A 43 -7.63 13.12 -13.74
C GLN A 43 -6.23 13.47 -14.31
N LEU A 44 -5.82 12.85 -15.40
CA LEU A 44 -4.58 13.20 -16.10
C LEU A 44 -4.65 14.63 -16.66
N ASP A 45 -5.81 15.05 -17.16
CA ASP A 45 -6.02 16.43 -17.59
C ASP A 45 -5.87 17.41 -16.42
N HIS A 46 -6.43 17.10 -15.25
CA HIS A 46 -6.25 17.92 -14.03
C HIS A 46 -4.78 18.02 -13.57
N TYR A 47 -3.99 16.96 -13.75
CA TYR A 47 -2.55 17.00 -13.50
C TYR A 47 -1.83 17.96 -14.44
N ILE A 48 -2.13 17.88 -15.74
CA ILE A 48 -1.57 18.77 -16.76
C ILE A 48 -1.94 20.24 -16.46
N GLU A 49 -3.13 20.48 -15.90
CA GLU A 49 -3.59 21.80 -15.46
C GLU A 49 -2.90 22.32 -14.17
N GLY A 50 -2.02 21.54 -13.55
CA GLY A 50 -1.20 21.94 -12.42
C GLY A 50 -1.64 21.38 -11.06
N THR A 51 -2.55 20.41 -11.04
CA THR A 51 -2.87 19.66 -9.81
C THR A 51 -1.69 18.77 -9.43
N ASP A 52 -1.33 18.73 -8.14
CA ASP A 52 -0.27 17.85 -7.64
C ASP A 52 -0.62 16.38 -7.91
N ILE A 53 0.37 15.58 -8.33
CA ILE A 53 0.22 14.15 -8.61
C ILE A 53 -0.33 13.37 -7.42
N GLN A 54 -0.05 13.83 -6.19
CA GLN A 54 -0.51 13.22 -4.94
C GLN A 54 -2.02 13.37 -4.71
N LYS A 55 -2.68 14.28 -5.43
CA LYS A 55 -4.13 14.52 -5.32
C LYS A 55 -4.94 13.81 -6.40
N LEU A 56 -4.27 13.07 -7.28
CA LEU A 56 -4.92 12.36 -8.37
C LEU A 56 -5.48 11.03 -7.86
N ASN A 57 -6.79 10.86 -7.94
CA ASN A 57 -7.48 9.62 -7.63
C ASN A 57 -7.42 8.61 -8.79
N ILE A 58 -6.34 8.63 -9.58
CA ILE A 58 -6.14 7.77 -10.76
C ILE A 58 -5.96 6.30 -10.36
N PHE A 59 -5.48 6.08 -9.13
CA PHE A 59 -5.04 4.78 -8.67
C PHE A 59 -5.95 4.16 -7.59
N ASP A 60 -6.99 4.88 -7.15
CA ASP A 60 -8.00 4.40 -6.20
C ASP A 60 -9.02 3.51 -6.94
N ASP A 61 -8.56 2.34 -7.38
CA ASP A 61 -9.41 1.34 -8.01
C ASP A 61 -9.74 0.26 -6.99
N SER A 62 -10.73 0.57 -6.14
CA SER A 62 -11.38 -0.42 -5.29
C SER A 62 -11.77 -1.64 -6.14
N SER A 63 -11.22 -2.80 -5.77
CA SER A 63 -11.57 -4.18 -6.15
C SER A 63 -10.62 -5.00 -7.03
N THR A 64 -9.45 -4.53 -7.49
CA THR A 64 -8.51 -5.47 -8.18
C THR A 64 -7.02 -5.18 -8.07
N PHE A 65 -6.62 -3.95 -7.76
CA PHE A 65 -5.24 -3.67 -7.40
C PHE A 65 -5.21 -3.43 -5.90
N SER A 66 -4.60 -4.37 -5.18
CA SER A 66 -4.23 -4.18 -3.77
C SER A 66 -3.58 -2.80 -3.63
N ILE A 67 -3.89 -2.09 -2.54
CA ILE A 67 -3.24 -0.86 -2.09
C ILE A 67 -1.71 -0.91 -2.30
N GLU A 68 -1.12 -2.11 -2.20
CA GLU A 68 0.27 -2.43 -2.52
C GLU A 68 0.74 -1.97 -3.92
N ASN A 69 -0.03 -2.18 -5.00
CA ASN A 69 0.40 -1.82 -6.36
C ASN A 69 0.36 -0.31 -6.62
N GLN A 70 -0.54 0.39 -5.94
CA GLN A 70 -0.63 1.85 -5.99
C GLN A 70 0.61 2.46 -5.32
N TYR A 71 0.98 1.98 -4.14
CA TYR A 71 2.19 2.42 -3.46
C TYR A 71 3.48 2.00 -4.19
N ASP A 72 3.53 0.83 -4.82
CA ASP A 72 4.68 0.46 -5.65
C ASP A 72 4.88 1.42 -6.82
N THR A 73 3.80 1.96 -7.38
CA THR A 73 3.86 2.92 -8.49
C THR A 73 4.19 4.32 -7.99
N GLU A 74 3.61 4.77 -6.88
CA GLU A 74 3.91 6.07 -6.27
C GLU A 74 5.34 6.12 -5.70
N ALA A 75 5.80 5.06 -5.04
CA ALA A 75 7.19 4.94 -4.57
C ALA A 75 8.19 4.97 -5.73
N LYS A 76 7.85 4.34 -6.88
CA LYS A 76 8.65 4.46 -8.12
C LYS A 76 8.69 5.90 -8.63
N LEU A 77 7.56 6.61 -8.62
CA LEU A 77 7.48 7.96 -9.17
C LEU A 77 8.14 9.00 -8.27
N VAL A 78 8.05 8.85 -6.94
CA VAL A 78 8.55 9.82 -5.95
C VAL A 78 9.99 9.51 -5.53
N HIS A 79 10.34 8.23 -5.39
CA HIS A 79 11.63 7.78 -4.89
C HIS A 79 12.46 7.00 -5.91
N GLY A 80 11.97 6.79 -7.14
CA GLY A 80 12.64 6.00 -8.19
C GLY A 80 14.08 6.42 -8.49
N ASP A 81 14.36 7.72 -8.41
CA ASP A 81 15.69 8.29 -8.66
C ASP A 81 16.62 8.27 -7.43
N THR A 82 16.15 7.76 -6.29
CA THR A 82 16.99 7.62 -5.10
C THR A 82 17.78 6.32 -5.14
N GLU A 83 19.08 6.38 -4.82
CA GLU A 83 19.96 5.21 -4.73
C GLU A 83 19.37 4.10 -3.84
N LYS A 84 18.63 4.48 -2.78
CA LYS A 84 17.99 3.57 -1.84
C LYS A 84 16.84 2.76 -2.46
N TYR A 85 16.07 3.37 -3.37
CA TYR A 85 15.01 2.67 -4.08
C TYR A 85 15.58 1.71 -5.15
N GLN A 86 16.72 2.07 -5.75
CA GLN A 86 17.44 1.22 -6.69
C GLN A 86 18.03 -0.02 -6.00
N GLU A 87 18.56 0.12 -4.78
CA GLU A 87 19.03 -1.00 -3.96
C GLU A 87 17.88 -1.96 -3.57
N PHE A 88 16.71 -1.41 -3.22
CA PHE A 88 15.49 -2.19 -2.98
C PHE A 88 15.06 -2.98 -4.22
N GLN A 89 15.02 -2.32 -5.40
CA GLN A 89 14.70 -3.02 -6.65
C GLN A 89 15.71 -4.12 -6.95
N ALA A 90 17.01 -3.86 -6.83
CA ALA A 90 18.06 -4.85 -7.11
C ALA A 90 17.95 -6.09 -6.20
N ASN A 91 17.61 -5.91 -4.91
CA ASN A 91 17.38 -7.02 -4.00
C ASN A 91 16.16 -7.86 -4.38
N LEU A 92 15.15 -7.25 -4.99
CA LEU A 92 13.95 -7.93 -5.47
C LEU A 92 14.13 -8.53 -6.87
N GLU A 93 14.97 -7.98 -7.74
CA GLU A 93 15.17 -8.44 -9.12
C GLU A 93 15.56 -9.92 -9.24
N HIS A 94 16.24 -10.48 -8.23
CA HIS A 94 16.65 -11.88 -8.19
C HIS A 94 15.53 -12.88 -7.83
N LEU A 95 14.37 -12.42 -7.37
CA LEU A 95 13.23 -13.26 -7.01
C LEU A 95 12.25 -13.42 -8.18
N SER A 96 11.70 -14.62 -8.34
CA SER A 96 10.63 -14.84 -9.33
C SER A 96 9.36 -14.08 -8.92
N ASP A 97 8.47 -13.78 -9.87
CA ASP A 97 7.24 -13.01 -9.59
C ASP A 97 6.33 -13.71 -8.57
N SER A 98 6.35 -15.05 -8.50
CA SER A 98 5.66 -15.82 -7.45
C SER A 98 6.31 -15.65 -6.09
N ASP A 99 7.64 -15.71 -6.01
CA ASP A 99 8.37 -15.61 -4.75
C ASP A 99 8.29 -14.19 -4.17
N LYS A 100 8.29 -13.17 -5.05
CA LYS A 100 8.02 -11.77 -4.67
C LYS A 100 6.65 -11.67 -4.01
N LYS A 101 5.61 -12.18 -4.67
CA LYS A 101 4.23 -12.08 -4.16
C LYS A 101 4.07 -12.76 -2.80
N GLU A 102 4.69 -13.91 -2.61
CA GLU A 102 4.68 -14.63 -1.33
C GLU A 102 5.44 -13.85 -0.24
N ALA A 103 6.61 -13.29 -0.58
CA ALA A 103 7.38 -12.45 0.34
C ALA A 103 6.62 -11.19 0.77
N TYR A 104 5.94 -10.52 -0.16
CA TYR A 104 5.08 -9.37 0.14
C TYR A 104 3.89 -9.76 1.01
N THR A 105 3.22 -10.88 0.71
CA THR A 105 2.09 -11.36 1.53
C THR A 105 2.53 -11.63 2.97
N GLN A 106 3.68 -12.30 3.14
CA GLN A 106 4.24 -12.57 4.47
C GLN A 106 4.65 -11.28 5.19
N PHE A 107 5.24 -10.33 4.47
CA PHE A 107 5.61 -9.03 5.03
C PHE A 107 4.38 -8.26 5.52
N SER A 108 3.33 -8.15 4.70
CA SER A 108 2.09 -7.48 5.08
C SER A 108 1.49 -8.12 6.34
N ALA A 109 1.46 -9.46 6.41
CA ALA A 109 0.97 -10.17 7.59
C ALA A 109 1.84 -9.93 8.86
N ASP A 110 3.17 -9.93 8.73
CA ASP A 110 4.10 -9.64 9.83
C ASP A 110 3.88 -8.22 10.39
N VAL A 111 3.74 -7.23 9.50
CA VAL A 111 3.52 -5.82 9.85
C VAL A 111 2.16 -5.62 10.51
N GLU A 112 1.10 -6.16 9.94
CA GLU A 112 -0.26 -6.08 10.51
C GLU A 112 -0.32 -6.72 11.89
N HIS A 113 0.32 -7.87 12.08
CA HIS A 113 0.39 -8.52 13.38
C HIS A 113 1.08 -7.64 14.43
N ILE A 114 2.14 -6.91 14.05
CA ILE A 114 2.80 -5.97 14.95
C ILE A 114 1.88 -4.78 15.28
N PHE A 115 1.17 -4.22 14.31
CA PHE A 115 0.21 -3.14 14.55
C PHE A 115 -0.91 -3.52 15.52
N HIS A 116 -1.46 -4.73 15.39
CA HIS A 116 -2.42 -5.26 16.36
C HIS A 116 -1.83 -5.39 17.77
N ARG A 117 -0.57 -5.83 17.88
CA ARG A 117 0.10 -5.89 19.19
C ARG A 117 0.34 -4.50 19.78
N ILE A 118 0.73 -3.52 18.96
CA ILE A 118 0.87 -2.13 19.42
C ILE A 118 -0.47 -1.58 19.89
N ALA A 119 -1.56 -1.87 19.17
CA ALA A 119 -2.92 -1.48 19.56
C ALA A 119 -3.33 -2.03 20.94
N GLN A 120 -2.98 -3.27 21.25
CA GLN A 120 -3.21 -3.86 22.58
C GLN A 120 -2.50 -3.11 23.72
N HIS A 121 -1.46 -2.33 23.40
CA HIS A 121 -0.67 -1.56 24.36
C HIS A 121 -0.94 -0.05 24.28
N GLN A 122 -1.98 0.38 23.56
CA GLN A 122 -2.32 1.80 23.37
C GLN A 122 -2.60 2.55 24.68
N GLN A 123 -3.00 1.84 25.74
CA GLN A 123 -3.21 2.41 27.08
C GLN A 123 -1.91 2.69 27.85
N LEU A 124 -0.77 2.19 27.35
CA LEU A 124 0.55 2.46 27.93
C LEU A 124 1.12 3.78 27.42
N SER A 125 2.27 4.18 27.97
CA SER A 125 3.01 5.32 27.42
C SER A 125 3.61 4.94 26.05
N PRO A 126 3.61 5.84 25.04
CA PRO A 126 4.36 5.67 23.80
C PRO A 126 5.84 5.34 24.02
N SER A 127 6.40 5.78 25.16
CA SER A 127 7.80 5.56 25.54
C SER A 127 8.02 4.33 26.43
N SER A 128 7.00 3.49 26.67
CA SER A 128 7.17 2.30 27.51
C SER A 128 8.07 1.28 26.82
N ASN A 129 8.81 0.47 27.60
CA ASN A 129 9.72 -0.53 27.04
C ASN A 129 8.98 -1.51 26.14
N GLU A 130 7.78 -1.94 26.54
CA GLU A 130 6.94 -2.86 25.79
C GLU A 130 6.54 -2.31 24.42
N VAL A 131 6.16 -1.03 24.37
CA VAL A 131 5.81 -0.35 23.12
C VAL A 131 7.05 -0.16 22.25
N GLN A 132 8.17 0.26 22.84
CA GLN A 132 9.41 0.51 22.12
C GLN A 132 10.04 -0.78 21.56
N ASP A 133 9.89 -1.91 22.25
CA ASP A 133 10.28 -3.23 21.75
C ASP A 133 9.46 -3.64 20.51
N LEU A 134 8.17 -3.27 20.46
CA LEU A 134 7.31 -3.51 19.31
C LEU A 134 7.67 -2.59 18.13
N ILE A 135 7.94 -1.30 18.38
CA ILE A 135 8.42 -0.37 17.34
C ILE A 135 9.77 -0.84 16.78
N GLY A 136 10.67 -1.35 17.64
CA GLY A 136 11.93 -1.93 17.19
C GLY A 136 11.77 -3.22 16.39
N GLN A 137 10.75 -4.04 16.66
CA GLN A 137 10.40 -5.19 15.83
C GLN A 137 9.87 -4.73 14.46
N TRP A 138 8.96 -3.76 14.45
CA TRP A 138 8.41 -3.17 13.22
C TRP A 138 9.53 -2.60 12.33
N SER A 139 10.43 -1.80 12.90
CA SER A 139 11.58 -1.24 12.18
C SER A 139 12.49 -2.32 11.59
N ARG A 140 12.73 -3.42 12.31
CA ARG A 140 13.50 -4.57 11.80
C ARG A 140 12.81 -5.30 10.66
N VAL A 141 11.48 -5.40 10.68
CA VAL A 141 10.70 -6.02 9.59
C VAL A 141 10.77 -5.15 8.33
N LEU A 142 10.61 -3.83 8.47
CA LEU A 142 10.84 -2.88 7.37
C LEU A 142 12.28 -2.96 6.84
N GLY A 143 13.25 -3.10 7.75
CA GLY A 143 14.67 -3.26 7.46
C GLY A 143 15.04 -4.44 6.56
N ARG A 144 14.15 -5.42 6.38
CA ARG A 144 14.35 -6.54 5.44
C ARG A 144 14.22 -6.10 3.98
N PHE A 145 13.53 -4.99 3.73
CA PHE A 145 13.18 -4.52 2.40
C PHE A 145 13.84 -3.18 2.09
N MET A 146 14.00 -2.30 3.07
CA MET A 146 14.55 -0.98 2.85
C MET A 146 15.47 -0.56 3.99
N VAL A 147 16.38 0.37 3.70
CA VAL A 147 17.21 0.98 4.74
C VAL A 147 16.29 1.79 5.66
N CYS A 148 16.16 1.34 6.90
CA CYS A 148 15.41 2.04 7.94
C CYS A 148 16.35 2.92 8.78
N ASP A 149 16.70 4.08 8.25
CA ASP A 149 17.35 5.14 9.02
C ASP A 149 16.33 6.04 9.73
N GLU A 150 16.82 6.91 10.62
CA GLU A 150 16.01 7.87 11.38
C GLU A 150 15.11 8.73 10.47
N ALA A 151 15.65 9.23 9.36
CA ALA A 151 14.92 10.13 8.46
C ALA A 151 13.77 9.40 7.77
N ILE A 152 14.00 8.15 7.35
CA ILE A 152 13.00 7.29 6.71
C ILE A 152 11.90 6.90 7.71
N LEU A 153 12.26 6.51 8.93
CA LEU A 153 11.25 6.15 9.95
C LEU A 153 10.36 7.33 10.34
N LEU A 154 10.93 8.55 10.44
CA LEU A 154 10.15 9.77 10.66
C LEU A 154 9.25 10.12 9.47
N CYS A 155 9.77 9.98 8.24
CA CYS A 155 8.99 10.21 7.03
C CYS A 155 7.78 9.26 6.95
N ILE A 156 7.97 7.98 7.29
CA ILE A 156 6.88 6.99 7.35
C ILE A 156 5.86 7.39 8.42
N ALA A 157 6.32 7.76 9.62
CA ALA A 157 5.45 8.15 10.72
C ALA A 157 4.59 9.39 10.38
N GLU A 158 5.19 10.39 9.73
CA GLU A 158 4.47 11.60 9.29
C GLU A 158 3.45 11.25 8.20
N THR A 159 3.84 10.43 7.22
CA THR A 159 2.95 9.99 6.14
C THR A 159 1.70 9.30 6.68
N TYR A 160 1.85 8.49 7.74
CA TYR A 160 0.73 7.80 8.37
C TYR A 160 -0.35 8.75 8.90
N VAL A 161 0.02 9.93 9.41
CA VAL A 161 -0.93 10.92 9.97
C VAL A 161 -1.38 11.97 8.95
N THR A 162 -0.59 12.23 7.89
CA THR A 162 -0.91 13.27 6.91
C THR A 162 -1.67 12.76 5.68
N ASP A 163 -1.47 11.51 5.27
CA ASP A 163 -2.15 10.93 4.10
C ASP A 163 -3.45 10.24 4.53
N GLU A 164 -4.59 10.72 4.03
CA GLU A 164 -5.93 10.20 4.37
C GLU A 164 -6.09 8.70 4.10
N ARG A 165 -5.34 8.12 3.14
CA ARG A 165 -5.40 6.69 2.84
C ARG A 165 -4.82 5.87 3.99
N PHE A 166 -3.69 6.31 4.55
CA PHE A 166 -3.12 5.66 5.73
C PHE A 166 -3.98 5.90 6.96
N VAL A 167 -4.54 7.10 7.13
CA VAL A 167 -5.49 7.36 8.22
C VAL A 167 -6.64 6.34 8.18
N ARG A 168 -7.28 6.16 7.02
CA ARG A 168 -8.35 5.16 6.84
C ARG A 168 -7.88 3.71 7.00
N TYR A 169 -6.67 3.39 6.53
CA TYR A 169 -6.10 2.05 6.73
C TYR A 169 -5.88 1.76 8.21
N PHE A 170 -5.47 2.76 8.99
CA PHE A 170 -5.19 2.57 10.40
C PHE A 170 -6.43 2.56 11.31
N ASP A 171 -7.59 3.02 10.81
CA ASP A 171 -8.88 2.95 11.53
C ASP A 171 -9.30 1.52 11.89
N GLN A 172 -8.74 0.50 11.23
CA GLN A 172 -9.02 -0.91 11.54
C GLN A 172 -8.26 -1.42 12.78
N PHE A 173 -7.32 -0.65 13.32
CA PHE A 173 -6.55 -1.01 14.50
C PHE A 173 -6.90 -0.09 15.67
N GLY A 174 -6.64 -0.57 16.89
CA GLY A 174 -6.70 0.25 18.10
C GLY A 174 -8.04 0.95 18.36
N GLU A 175 -8.01 1.80 19.36
CA GLU A 175 -9.13 2.69 19.71
C GLU A 175 -8.83 4.12 19.23
N GLU A 176 -9.75 5.05 19.47
CA GLU A 176 -9.56 6.47 19.14
C GLU A 176 -8.19 7.00 19.62
N GLY A 177 -7.48 7.69 18.73
CA GLY A 177 -6.12 8.20 19.01
C GLY A 177 -5.00 7.18 18.80
N TYR A 178 -5.28 5.99 18.27
CA TYR A 178 -4.26 4.96 17.97
C TYR A 178 -3.17 5.50 17.04
N LEU A 179 -3.56 6.23 16.00
CA LEU A 179 -2.63 6.74 15.00
C LEU A 179 -1.67 7.80 15.57
N ASP A 180 -2.16 8.72 16.42
CA ASP A 180 -1.31 9.66 17.16
C ASP A 180 -0.37 8.93 18.12
N PHE A 181 -0.88 7.91 18.81
CA PHE A 181 -0.09 7.07 19.71
C PHE A 181 1.05 6.35 18.95
N LEU A 182 0.75 5.75 17.80
CA LEU A 182 1.72 5.07 16.93
C LEU A 182 2.78 6.07 16.44
N HIS A 183 2.36 7.22 15.91
CA HIS A 183 3.25 8.28 15.45
C HIS A 183 4.22 8.71 16.57
N ARG A 184 3.70 9.01 17.77
CA ARG A 184 4.53 9.41 18.93
C ARG A 184 5.48 8.31 19.38
N SER A 185 5.06 7.05 19.28
CA SER A 185 5.90 5.88 19.63
C SER A 185 7.09 5.76 18.67
N ILE A 186 6.87 5.95 17.37
CA ILE A 186 7.93 5.93 16.35
C ILE A 186 8.88 7.13 16.53
N VAL A 187 8.34 8.33 16.74
CA VAL A 187 9.15 9.54 16.99
C VAL A 187 10.03 9.38 18.24
N TYR A 188 9.51 8.76 19.30
CA TYR A 188 10.31 8.48 20.50
C TYR A 188 11.43 7.47 20.21
N PHE A 189 11.12 6.37 19.52
CA PHE A 189 12.08 5.34 19.16
C PHE A 189 13.29 5.91 18.41
N VAL A 190 13.03 6.77 17.43
CA VAL A 190 14.05 7.45 16.64
C VAL A 190 14.94 8.36 17.51
N LYS A 191 14.34 9.12 18.44
CA LYS A 191 15.09 10.00 19.36
C LYS A 191 16.00 9.21 20.31
N GLU A 192 15.60 8.03 20.76
CA GLU A 192 16.43 7.17 21.61
C GLU A 192 17.55 6.48 20.81
N TYR A 193 17.30 6.09 19.56
CA TYR A 193 18.34 5.56 18.65
C TYR A 193 19.52 6.52 18.51
N LYS A 194 19.24 7.82 18.39
CA LYS A 194 20.25 8.88 18.27
C LYS A 194 21.20 8.96 19.48
N LYS A 195 20.64 8.82 20.69
CA LYS A 195 21.43 8.82 21.94
C LYS A 195 22.39 7.64 22.06
N LEU A 196 22.01 6.48 21.50
CA LEU A 196 22.84 5.27 21.51
C LEU A 196 23.95 5.31 20.45
N SER A 197 23.74 6.02 19.33
CA SER A 197 24.75 6.16 18.26
C SER A 197 25.81 7.24 18.54
N GLU A 198 25.52 8.18 19.44
CA GLU A 198 26.41 9.27 19.84
C GLU A 198 27.17 8.99 21.17
N SER A 199 26.95 7.82 21.79
CA SER A 199 27.61 7.35 23.02
C SER A 199 28.64 6.25 22.77
#